data_AF-A0A820N2Y1-F1
#
_entry.id   AF-A0A820N2Y1-F1
#
_cell.length_a   1.000
_cell.length_b   1.000
_cell.length_c   1.000
_cell.angle_alpha   90.00
_cell.angle_beta   90.00
_cell.angle_gamma   90.00
#
_symmetry.space_group_name_H-M   'P 1'
#
loop_
_entity.id
_entity.type
_entity.pdbx_description
1 polymer ?
#
loop_
_entity_poly.entity_id
_entity_poly.type
_entity_poly.pdbx_seq_one_letter_code
_entity_poly.pdbx_strand_id
1 'polypeptide(L)'
;DIDNAMKSESSILWNDFIQGNALENPQKLNRFYLLIFADLKKYIYHYWFAFPTFLMPTSFNLLQPVQSISERFSIDEITAITKAIESNQSQACCLHNQKSVISLKKAVQQLNEKPQSAV
;
A
#
# COMPACT_ATOMS: atom_id res chain seq x y z
N ASP A 1 3.14 -26.64 -5.54
CA ASP A 1 4.46 -26.07 -5.24
C ASP A 1 4.27 -24.61 -4.85
N ILE A 2 4.62 -24.25 -3.60
CA ILE A 2 4.38 -22.91 -3.04
C ILE A 2 5.26 -21.86 -3.72
N ASP A 3 6.48 -22.23 -4.13
CA ASP A 3 7.42 -21.29 -4.74
C ASP A 3 6.92 -20.83 -6.11
N ASN A 4 6.31 -21.74 -6.88
CA ASN A 4 5.73 -21.40 -8.18
C ASN A 4 4.47 -20.53 -8.02
N ALA A 5 3.64 -20.81 -7.02
CA ALA A 5 2.48 -19.96 -6.71
C ALA A 5 2.92 -18.54 -6.31
N MET A 6 3.94 -18.44 -5.46
CA MET A 6 4.51 -17.14 -5.04
C MET A 6 5.12 -16.37 -6.21
N LYS A 7 5.90 -17.03 -7.07
CA LYS A 7 6.50 -16.40 -8.27
C LYS A 7 5.43 -15.90 -9.24
N SER A 8 4.35 -16.65 -9.43
CA SER A 8 3.22 -16.26 -10.27
C SER A 8 2.55 -14.98 -9.74
N GLU A 9 2.17 -14.95 -8.46
CA GLU A 9 1.55 -13.77 -7.85
C GLU A 9 2.49 -12.55 -7.85
N SER A 10 3.78 -12.77 -7.57
CA SER A 10 4.80 -11.72 -7.61
C SER A 10 4.99 -11.14 -9.01
N SER A 11 4.83 -11.95 -10.06
CA SER A 11 4.91 -11.49 -11.45
C SER A 11 3.74 -10.59 -11.82
N ILE A 12 2.54 -10.88 -11.32
CA ILE A 12 1.36 -10.02 -11.52
C ILE A 12 1.55 -8.69 -10.80
N LEU A 13 2.00 -8.72 -9.53
CA LEU A 13 2.34 -7.53 -8.75
C LEU A 13 3.36 -6.65 -9.51
N TRP A 14 4.42 -7.27 -10.05
CA TRP A 14 5.45 -6.59 -10.84
C TRP A 14 4.90 -5.95 -12.11
N ASN A 15 4.05 -6.66 -12.86
CA ASN A 15 3.43 -6.12 -14.06
C ASN A 15 2.52 -4.91 -13.75
N ASP A 16 1.73 -4.99 -12.67
CA ASP A 16 0.92 -3.86 -12.23
C ASP A 16 1.75 -2.65 -11.82
N PHE A 17 2.94 -2.87 -11.25
CA PHE A 17 3.89 -1.81 -10.92
C PHE A 17 4.49 -1.17 -12.19
N ILE A 18 5.07 -1.97 -13.09
CA ILE A 18 5.77 -1.49 -14.29
C ILE A 18 4.84 -0.83 -15.30
N GLN A 19 3.62 -1.35 -15.47
CA GLN A 19 2.64 -0.77 -16.39
C GLN A 19 2.00 0.52 -15.85
N GLY A 20 2.30 0.92 -14.61
CA GLY A 20 1.70 2.09 -13.97
C GLY A 20 0.25 1.86 -13.50
N ASN A 21 -0.25 0.63 -13.58
CA ASN A 21 -1.58 0.29 -13.10
C ASN A 21 -1.73 0.54 -11.60
N ALA A 22 -0.65 0.35 -10.84
CA ALA A 22 -0.58 0.67 -9.41
C ALA A 22 -0.73 2.18 -9.13
N LEU A 23 -0.39 3.05 -10.09
CA LEU A 23 -0.60 4.50 -9.96
C LEU A 23 -2.07 4.89 -10.16
N GLU A 24 -2.81 4.10 -10.93
CA GLU A 24 -4.24 4.32 -11.14
C GLU A 24 -5.06 3.67 -10.03
N ASN A 25 -4.63 2.50 -9.57
CA ASN A 25 -5.23 1.78 -8.46
C ASN A 25 -4.15 1.24 -7.50
N PRO A 26 -3.81 1.95 -6.41
CA PRO A 26 -2.78 1.52 -5.46
C PRO A 26 -3.11 0.22 -4.72
N GLN A 27 -4.39 -0.18 -4.66
CA GLN A 27 -4.80 -1.44 -4.02
C GLN A 27 -4.18 -2.66 -4.73
N LYS A 28 -3.75 -2.51 -5.99
CA LYS A 28 -3.03 -3.56 -6.73
C LYS A 28 -1.67 -3.93 -6.12
N LEU A 29 -1.09 -3.06 -5.29
CA LEU A 29 0.14 -3.37 -4.54
C LEU A 29 -0.13 -4.15 -3.26
N ASN A 30 -1.36 -4.10 -2.74
CA ASN A 30 -1.75 -4.83 -1.52
C ASN A 30 -2.29 -6.22 -1.86
N ARG A 31 -1.53 -6.99 -2.67
CA ARG A 31 -1.87 -8.37 -3.01
C ARG A 31 -1.45 -9.30 -1.89
N PHE A 32 -2.24 -10.35 -1.68
CA PHE A 32 -1.92 -11.43 -0.76
C PHE A 32 -2.35 -12.77 -1.35
N TYR A 33 -1.73 -13.83 -0.87
CA TYR A 33 -2.04 -15.21 -1.20
C TYR A 33 -2.35 -15.98 0.08
N LEU A 34 -3.37 -16.84 0.02
CA LEU A 34 -3.82 -17.64 1.14
C LEU A 34 -3.83 -19.11 0.71
N LEU A 35 -2.90 -19.88 1.25
CA LEU A 35 -2.89 -21.33 1.11
C LEU A 35 -3.78 -21.93 2.20
N ILE A 36 -4.72 -22.79 1.83
CA ILE A 36 -5.61 -23.47 2.78
C ILE A 36 -5.64 -24.96 2.47
N PHE A 37 -5.53 -25.78 3.51
CA PHE A 37 -5.84 -27.20 3.49
C PHE A 37 -6.85 -27.52 4.60
N ALA A 38 -8.02 -28.01 4.21
CA ALA A 38 -9.11 -28.31 5.14
C ALA A 38 -9.30 -29.82 5.30
N ASP A 39 -9.06 -30.35 6.50
CA ASP A 39 -9.47 -31.70 6.91
C ASP A 39 -10.89 -31.61 7.49
N LEU A 40 -11.88 -31.73 6.60
CA LEU A 40 -13.30 -31.63 6.96
C LEU A 40 -13.77 -32.78 7.88
N LYS A 41 -13.04 -33.91 7.94
CA LYS A 41 -13.40 -35.03 8.82
C LYS A 41 -13.03 -34.72 10.28
N LYS A 42 -11.91 -34.02 10.47
CA LYS A 42 -11.44 -33.61 11.80
C LYS A 42 -11.85 -32.19 12.17
N TYR A 43 -12.51 -31.47 11.25
CA TYR A 43 -12.79 -30.04 11.37
C TYR A 43 -11.52 -29.19 11.60
N ILE A 44 -10.39 -29.60 11.00
CA ILE A 44 -9.10 -28.89 11.12
C ILE A 44 -8.81 -28.15 9.82
N TYR A 45 -8.44 -26.88 9.93
CA TYR A 45 -8.09 -26.01 8.81
C TYR A 45 -6.66 -25.51 8.96
N HIS A 46 -5.77 -26.01 8.13
CA HIS A 46 -4.40 -25.51 8.01
C HIS A 46 -4.39 -24.36 7.02
N TYR A 47 -3.77 -23.23 7.37
CA TYR A 47 -3.69 -22.08 6.49
C TYR A 47 -2.32 -21.40 6.57
N TRP A 48 -1.94 -20.71 5.50
CA TRP A 48 -0.72 -19.90 5.43
C TRP A 48 -0.96 -18.68 4.54
N PHE A 49 -0.79 -17.49 5.12
CA PHE A 49 -0.78 -16.22 4.39
C PHE A 49 0.60 -15.89 3.84
N ALA A 50 0.64 -15.36 2.63
CA ALA A 50 1.81 -14.76 2.04
C ALA A 50 1.48 -13.39 1.45
N PHE A 51 2.36 -12.43 1.67
CA PHE A 51 2.26 -11.08 1.15
C PHE A 51 3.46 -10.87 0.23
N PRO A 52 3.33 -11.06 -1.09
CA PRO A 52 4.45 -10.88 -2.00
C PRO A 52 4.93 -9.43 -1.95
N THR A 53 6.23 -9.24 -1.73
CA THR A 53 6.87 -7.91 -1.70
C THR A 53 8.07 -7.89 -2.64
N PHE A 54 8.49 -6.69 -3.03
CA PHE A 54 9.68 -6.51 -3.84
C PHE A 54 10.92 -6.49 -2.95
N LEU A 55 11.89 -7.34 -3.28
CA LEU A 55 13.23 -7.24 -2.70
C LEU A 55 14.01 -6.20 -3.50
N MET A 56 14.29 -5.06 -2.89
CA MET A 56 15.13 -4.04 -3.50
C MET A 56 16.59 -4.50 -3.49
N PRO A 57 17.35 -4.27 -4.58
CA PRO A 57 18.74 -4.73 -4.69
C PRO A 57 19.70 -4.01 -3.73
N THR A 58 19.30 -2.85 -3.21
CA THR A 58 20.09 -2.05 -2.26
C THR A 58 19.31 -1.88 -0.97
N SER A 59 20.00 -1.97 0.17
CA SER A 59 19.42 -1.64 1.47
C SER A 59 19.11 -0.14 1.57
N PHE A 60 17.95 0.19 2.14
CA PHE A 60 17.64 1.57 2.53
C PHE A 60 18.26 1.86 3.89
N ASN A 61 18.95 2.98 3.99
CA ASN A 61 19.37 3.52 5.28
C ASN A 61 18.38 4.59 5.70
N LEU A 62 17.89 4.51 6.93
CA LEU A 62 17.09 5.59 7.51
C LEU A 62 17.98 6.83 7.66
N LEU A 63 17.58 7.94 7.06
CA LEU A 63 18.31 9.21 7.18
C LEU A 63 18.21 9.79 8.60
N GLN A 64 17.15 9.45 9.31
CA GLN A 64 16.90 9.85 10.70
C GLN A 64 16.13 8.74 11.43
N PRO A 65 16.18 8.71 12.78
CA PRO A 65 15.35 7.81 13.56
C PRO A 65 13.85 8.02 13.29
N VAL A 66 13.06 6.97 13.49
CA VAL A 66 11.60 7.05 13.46
C VAL A 66 11.15 8.01 14.58
N GLN A 67 10.27 8.94 14.24
CA GLN A 67 9.73 9.96 15.13
C GLN A 67 8.20 9.88 15.15
N SER A 68 7.59 10.30 16.25
CA SER A 68 6.12 10.39 16.33
C SER A 68 5.60 11.48 15.39
N ILE A 69 4.38 11.30 14.88
CA ILE A 69 3.70 12.32 14.08
C ILE A 69 3.56 13.65 14.85
N SER A 70 3.34 13.57 16.17
CA SER A 70 3.24 14.72 17.08
C SER A 70 4.57 15.42 17.35
N GLU A 71 5.69 14.75 17.13
CA GLU A 71 7.03 15.34 17.24
C GLU A 71 7.44 16.05 15.94
N ARG A 72 6.92 15.57 14.80
CA ARG A 72 7.27 16.08 13.48
C ARG A 72 6.37 17.21 12.99
N PHE A 73 5.09 17.17 13.33
CA PHE A 73 4.06 18.08 12.82
C PHE A 73 3.41 18.89 13.94
N SER A 74 2.98 20.11 13.61
CA SER A 74 2.18 20.94 14.50
C SER A 74 0.76 20.39 14.65
N ILE A 75 0.07 20.83 15.71
CA ILE A 75 -1.32 20.44 15.99
C ILE A 75 -2.26 20.82 14.84
N ASP A 76 -2.05 21.98 14.23
CA ASP A 76 -2.86 22.45 13.11
C ASP A 76 -2.66 21.57 11.87
N GLU A 77 -1.42 21.17 11.58
CA GLU A 77 -1.11 20.24 10.49
C GLU A 77 -1.70 18.84 10.74
N ILE A 78 -1.58 18.32 11.96
CA ILE A 78 -2.16 17.02 12.33
C ILE A 78 -3.69 17.05 12.21
N THR A 79 -4.31 18.16 12.61
CA THR A 79 -5.75 18.35 12.48
C THR A 79 -6.16 18.41 11.01
N ALA A 80 -5.41 19.12 10.18
CA ALA A 80 -5.63 19.18 8.73
C ALA A 80 -5.46 17.81 8.06
N ILE A 81 -4.42 17.05 8.41
CA ILE A 81 -4.16 15.69 7.91
C ILE A 81 -5.31 14.76 8.33
N THR A 82 -5.69 14.77 9.60
CA THR A 82 -6.78 13.93 10.13
C THR A 82 -8.08 14.22 9.38
N LYS A 83 -8.43 15.50 9.22
CA LYS A 83 -9.61 15.91 8.45
C LYS A 83 -9.54 15.48 6.98
N ALA A 84 -8.36 15.56 6.36
CA ALA A 84 -8.16 15.10 5.00
C ALA A 84 -8.31 13.57 4.86
N ILE A 85 -7.85 12.79 5.86
CA ILE A 85 -8.03 11.34 5.89
C ILE A 85 -9.52 10.99 6.07
N GLU A 86 -10.20 11.66 7.01
CA GLU A 86 -11.62 11.44 7.29
C GLU A 86 -12.50 11.72 6.08
N SER A 87 -12.25 12.84 5.39
CA SER A 87 -12.96 13.19 4.15
C SER A 87 -12.67 12.25 2.97
N ASN A 88 -11.61 11.45 3.05
CA ASN A 88 -11.20 10.46 2.04
C ASN A 88 -11.35 9.01 2.54
N GLN A 89 -12.19 8.74 3.55
CA GLN A 89 -12.36 7.42 4.18
C GLN A 89 -12.66 6.26 3.21
N SER A 90 -13.19 6.53 2.01
CA SER A 90 -13.38 5.52 0.96
C SER A 90 -12.07 4.96 0.37
N GLN A 91 -10.91 5.50 0.73
CA GLN A 91 -9.59 5.11 0.22
C GLN A 91 -8.57 4.71 1.30
N ALA A 92 -8.84 5.02 2.56
CA ALA A 92 -7.88 4.88 3.65
C ALA A 92 -8.21 3.67 4.54
N CYS A 93 -8.36 2.48 3.96
CA CYS A 93 -8.17 1.24 4.73
C CYS A 93 -7.98 0.05 3.79
N CYS A 94 -6.83 -0.61 3.94
CA CYS A 94 -6.62 -1.95 3.46
C CYS A 94 -7.76 -2.86 4.00
N LEU A 95 -8.42 -3.58 3.10
CA LEU A 95 -9.57 -4.48 3.32
C LEU A 95 -10.94 -3.80 3.53
N HIS A 96 -11.43 -2.99 2.58
CA HIS A 96 -12.88 -2.92 2.35
C HIS A 96 -13.28 -2.75 0.89
N ASN A 97 -14.43 -3.35 0.58
CA ASN A 97 -15.04 -3.58 -0.71
C ASN A 97 -15.29 -2.28 -1.51
N GLN A 98 -14.99 -2.37 -2.80
CA GLN A 98 -15.19 -1.42 -3.90
C GLN A 98 -16.00 -0.14 -3.59
N LYS A 99 -15.35 1.03 -3.73
CA LYS A 99 -15.72 2.04 -4.75
C LYS A 99 -14.72 3.20 -4.80
N SER A 100 -14.30 3.50 -6.04
CA SER A 100 -13.54 4.67 -6.53
C SER A 100 -12.19 4.99 -5.87
N VAL A 101 -11.14 4.76 -6.66
CA VAL A 101 -9.75 5.06 -6.32
C VAL A 101 -9.33 6.36 -7.00
N ILE A 102 -8.79 7.32 -6.24
CA ILE A 102 -8.15 8.53 -6.76
C ILE A 102 -6.75 8.11 -7.21
N SER A 103 -6.46 8.33 -8.49
CA SER A 103 -5.17 8.00 -9.06
C SER A 103 -4.04 8.77 -8.36
N LEU A 104 -2.97 8.05 -7.98
CA LEU A 104 -1.70 8.62 -7.50
C LEU A 104 -1.15 9.67 -8.47
N LYS A 105 -1.47 9.59 -9.78
CA LYS A 105 -1.10 10.63 -10.75
C LYS A 105 -1.64 12.01 -10.34
N LYS A 106 -2.87 12.08 -9.84
CA LYS A 106 -3.51 13.33 -9.42
C LYS A 106 -2.89 13.90 -8.15
N ALA A 107 -2.53 13.02 -7.20
CA ALA A 107 -1.84 13.41 -5.97
C ALA A 107 -0.39 13.88 -6.23
N VAL A 108 0.35 13.18 -7.11
CA VAL A 108 1.71 13.56 -7.51
C VAL A 108 1.71 14.89 -8.27
N GLN A 109 0.71 15.11 -9.14
CA GLN A 109 0.56 16.38 -9.86
C GLN A 109 0.27 17.56 -8.90
N GLN A 110 -0.59 17.36 -7.90
CA GLN A 110 -0.87 18.37 -6.88
C GLN A 110 0.33 18.69 -5.97
N LEU A 111 1.21 17.72 -5.72
CA LEU A 111 2.44 17.95 -4.95
C LEU A 111 3.52 18.68 -5.77
N ASN A 112 3.55 18.47 -7.08
CA ASN A 112 4.49 19.14 -7.99
C ASN A 112 4.04 20.57 -8.39
N GLU A 113 2.80 20.96 -8.10
CA GLU A 113 2.25 22.30 -8.38
C GLU A 113 2.44 23.33 -7.24
N LYS A 114 3.19 23.00 -6.16
CA LYS A 114 3.51 24.01 -5.14
C LYS A 114 4.48 25.05 -5.74
N PRO A 115 4.19 26.37 -5.67
CA PRO A 115 4.97 27.37 -6.38
C PRO A 115 6.38 27.47 -5.84
N GLN A 116 7.36 27.41 -6.75
CA GLN A 116 8.71 27.85 -6.51
C GLN A 116 8.71 29.36 -6.23
N SER A 117 9.37 29.73 -5.13
CA SER A 117 9.78 31.09 -4.72
C SER A 117 8.69 32.10 -4.35
N ALA A 118 8.80 32.62 -3.13
CA ALA A 118 8.86 34.06 -2.94
C ALA A 118 10.02 34.32 -1.97
N VAL A 119 10.93 35.15 -2.45
CA VAL A 119 12.15 35.69 -1.83
C VAL A 119 11.83 36.43 -0.53
#